data_AF-A0A955V390-F1
#
_entry.id   AF-A0A955V390-F1
#
_cell.length_a   1.000
_cell.length_b   1.000
_cell.length_c   1.000
_cell.angle_alpha   90.00
_cell.angle_beta   90.00
_cell.angle_gamma   90.00
#
_symmetry.space_group_name_H-M   'P 1'
#
loop_
_entity.id
_entity.type
_entity.pdbx_description
1 polymer ?
#
loop_
_entity_poly.entity_id
_entity_poly.type
_entity_poly.pdbx_seq_one_letter_code
_entity_poly.pdbx_strand_id
1 'polypeptide(L)'
;MTEPRCSRSSTSRKRRLGSARRFAIGALLAALALLTEPSDARAITPLFAAPKTPTPSGPRAIAAADFDNDGVLDAVVAANSTNDLTVLIGNGDGTFTTATPLDAFALPIDVATGDFDGDGNADIASAVAALGFVAVWLGNGDGSFQTLIPITGLSGIVTVKSGDVDGDGADDIVASVVVGGGVEVLAFRWNGSSAFQSSGGLAS
;
A
#
# COMPACT_ATOMS: atom_id res chain seq x y z
N MET A 1 -52.92 -89.97 -25.28
CA MET A 1 -52.16 -90.40 -26.48
C MET A 1 -50.84 -89.64 -26.49
N THR A 2 -49.75 -90.40 -26.53
CA THR A 2 -48.41 -90.05 -27.05
C THR A 2 -47.64 -88.86 -26.45
N GLU A 3 -46.59 -89.20 -25.69
CA GLU A 3 -45.27 -88.52 -25.64
C GLU A 3 -44.66 -88.28 -27.06
N PRO A 4 -43.46 -87.68 -27.31
CA PRO A 4 -42.35 -87.31 -26.40
C PRO A 4 -41.49 -86.04 -26.74
N ARG A 5 -40.59 -85.73 -25.78
CA ARG A 5 -39.14 -85.40 -25.86
C ARG A 5 -38.55 -84.18 -26.61
N CYS A 6 -37.42 -83.79 -25.99
CA CYS A 6 -36.15 -83.28 -26.54
C CYS A 6 -36.00 -81.75 -26.61
N SER A 7 -34.87 -81.13 -26.26
CA SER A 7 -33.59 -81.56 -25.68
C SER A 7 -32.74 -80.31 -25.37
N ARG A 8 -31.92 -80.36 -24.29
CA ARG A 8 -30.51 -79.89 -24.16
C ARG A 8 -30.16 -78.43 -24.56
N SER A 9 -29.24 -77.71 -23.90
CA SER A 9 -28.22 -78.04 -22.91
C SER A 9 -27.55 -76.76 -22.40
N SER A 10 -27.17 -76.81 -21.11
CA SER A 10 -25.86 -76.39 -20.51
C SER A 10 -25.36 -74.94 -20.73
N THR A 11 -24.83 -74.22 -19.75
CA THR A 11 -24.19 -74.61 -18.49
C THR A 11 -23.91 -73.35 -17.65
N SER A 12 -23.91 -73.50 -16.32
CA SER A 12 -23.00 -72.89 -15.31
C SER A 12 -22.89 -71.35 -15.26
N ARG A 13 -22.95 -70.66 -14.11
CA ARG A 13 -22.20 -70.93 -12.87
C ARG A 13 -22.72 -70.02 -11.73
N LYS A 14 -22.53 -70.52 -10.50
CA LYS A 14 -23.06 -70.09 -9.19
C LYS A 14 -22.53 -68.75 -8.63
N ARG A 15 -23.30 -68.19 -7.66
CA ARG A 15 -22.92 -67.65 -6.31
C ARG A 15 -23.56 -66.27 -6.07
N ARG A 16 -24.03 -65.85 -4.89
CA ARG A 16 -24.27 -66.45 -3.55
C ARG A 16 -25.25 -65.49 -2.82
N LEU A 17 -26.01 -66.07 -1.89
CA LEU A 17 -26.96 -65.49 -0.93
C LEU A 17 -26.47 -64.24 -0.17
N GLY A 18 -27.39 -63.31 0.08
CA GLY A 18 -27.33 -62.34 1.19
C GLY A 18 -28.76 -61.97 1.61
N SER A 19 -29.17 -62.38 2.81
CA SER A 19 -30.50 -62.14 3.39
C SER A 19 -30.38 -61.57 4.80
N ALA A 20 -31.01 -60.41 4.99
CA ALA A 20 -31.77 -59.94 6.15
C ALA A 20 -31.08 -59.77 7.52
N ARG A 21 -31.34 -58.62 8.18
CA ARG A 21 -32.36 -58.44 9.26
C ARG A 21 -32.26 -57.04 9.90
N ARG A 22 -33.41 -56.51 10.35
CA ARG A 22 -33.60 -55.22 11.06
C ARG A 22 -33.60 -55.44 12.60
N PHE A 23 -33.27 -54.43 13.42
CA PHE A 23 -34.00 -53.98 14.65
C PHE A 23 -33.28 -52.83 15.44
N ALA A 24 -34.02 -51.71 15.64
CA ALA A 24 -34.20 -50.72 16.74
C ALA A 24 -33.08 -50.15 17.68
N ILE A 25 -33.23 -48.84 18.01
CA ILE A 25 -33.22 -48.11 19.33
C ILE A 25 -32.40 -46.79 19.34
N GLY A 26 -33.00 -45.65 19.81
CA GLY A 26 -32.30 -44.66 20.67
C GLY A 26 -32.24 -43.16 20.30
N ALA A 27 -33.10 -42.34 20.95
CA ALA A 27 -32.95 -40.96 21.49
C ALA A 27 -32.35 -39.78 20.68
N LEU A 28 -33.06 -38.63 20.61
CA LEU A 28 -32.50 -37.30 20.97
C LEU A 28 -33.59 -36.21 21.16
N LEU A 29 -33.37 -35.31 22.12
CA LEU A 29 -34.20 -34.19 22.62
C LEU A 29 -34.74 -33.22 21.56
N ALA A 30 -35.95 -32.69 21.79
CA ALA A 30 -36.52 -31.55 21.08
C ALA A 30 -36.56 -30.27 21.94
N ALA A 31 -36.17 -29.16 21.30
CA ALA A 31 -36.50 -27.75 21.56
C ALA A 31 -35.88 -27.03 22.77
N LEU A 32 -34.89 -26.17 22.47
CA LEU A 32 -35.10 -24.70 22.46
C LEU A 32 -33.92 -24.03 21.74
N ALA A 33 -34.04 -23.86 20.42
CA ALA A 33 -33.14 -22.99 19.67
C ALA A 33 -33.50 -21.54 20.01
N LEU A 34 -32.72 -20.92 20.89
CA LEU A 34 -32.73 -19.46 21.03
C LEU A 34 -31.95 -18.91 19.82
N LEU A 35 -32.68 -18.48 18.79
CA LEU A 35 -32.11 -17.72 17.68
C LEU A 35 -31.62 -16.38 18.23
N THR A 36 -30.38 -16.34 18.70
CA THR A 36 -29.60 -15.12 18.50
C THR A 36 -28.99 -15.29 17.13
N GLU A 37 -29.65 -14.77 16.09
CA GLU A 37 -28.92 -14.48 14.87
C GLU A 37 -27.75 -13.60 15.31
N PRO A 38 -26.48 -14.00 15.12
CA PRO A 38 -25.42 -13.02 15.21
C PRO A 38 -25.84 -11.93 14.25
N SER A 39 -26.00 -10.71 14.75
CA SER A 39 -26.11 -9.55 13.91
C SER A 39 -24.80 -9.53 13.13
N ASP A 40 -24.81 -10.17 11.97
CA ASP A 40 -23.77 -10.10 10.96
C ASP A 40 -23.79 -8.64 10.50
N ALA A 41 -23.21 -7.78 11.32
CA ALA A 41 -22.48 -6.62 10.83
C ALA A 41 -21.62 -7.22 9.72
N ARG A 42 -21.98 -6.92 8.47
CA ARG A 42 -21.28 -7.39 7.30
C ARG A 42 -19.81 -7.08 7.49
N ALA A 43 -19.06 -8.07 7.98
CA ALA A 43 -17.62 -7.96 8.06
C ALA A 43 -17.18 -7.80 6.62
N ILE A 44 -16.62 -6.64 6.30
CA ILE A 44 -15.94 -6.45 5.04
C ILE A 44 -14.72 -7.36 5.15
N THR A 45 -14.84 -8.60 4.67
CA THR A 45 -13.68 -9.47 4.54
C THR A 45 -12.74 -8.74 3.58
N PRO A 46 -11.55 -8.32 4.03
CA PRO A 46 -10.65 -7.59 3.16
C PRO A 46 -10.33 -8.49 1.97
N LEU A 47 -10.34 -7.90 0.76
CA LEU A 47 -10.12 -8.64 -0.49
C LEU A 47 -8.70 -9.23 -0.58
N PHE A 48 -7.80 -8.80 0.30
CA PHE A 48 -6.45 -9.29 0.45
C PHE A 48 -6.10 -9.42 1.94
N ALA A 49 -5.18 -10.32 2.28
CA ALA A 49 -4.56 -10.30 3.59
C ALA A 49 -3.84 -8.94 3.76
N ALA A 50 -3.91 -8.35 4.96
CA ALA A 50 -3.17 -7.13 5.30
C ALA A 50 -1.96 -7.52 6.16
N PRO A 51 -0.86 -8.01 5.57
CA PRO A 51 0.35 -8.31 6.31
C PRO A 51 0.87 -7.03 6.97
N LYS A 52 1.31 -7.14 8.23
CA LYS A 52 1.87 -6.01 8.98
C LYS A 52 3.35 -5.88 8.64
N THR A 53 3.74 -4.76 8.04
CA THR A 53 5.15 -4.38 7.88
C THR A 53 5.57 -3.46 9.03
N PRO A 54 6.64 -3.79 9.77
CA PRO A 54 7.17 -2.89 10.79
C PRO A 54 7.66 -1.58 10.14
N THR A 55 7.20 -0.45 10.65
CA THR A 55 7.71 0.90 10.31
C THR A 55 8.51 1.46 11.48
N PRO A 56 9.32 2.51 11.28
CA PRO A 56 9.88 3.26 12.40
C PRO A 56 8.77 3.77 13.34
N SER A 57 9.13 3.99 14.61
CA SER A 57 8.16 4.46 15.60
C SER A 57 7.73 5.90 15.32
N GLY A 58 6.46 6.22 15.58
CA GLY A 58 5.89 7.54 15.32
C GLY A 58 5.70 7.88 13.84
N PRO A 59 5.11 7.00 13.02
CA PRO A 59 4.76 7.37 11.65
C PRO A 59 3.75 8.52 11.66
N ARG A 60 4.01 9.56 10.87
CA ARG A 60 3.18 10.77 10.78
C ARG A 60 2.57 10.97 9.40
N ALA A 61 3.30 10.61 8.35
CA ALA A 61 2.82 10.69 6.97
C ALA A 61 3.39 9.53 6.14
N ILE A 62 2.70 9.22 5.04
CA ILE A 62 3.08 8.19 4.08
C ILE A 62 2.71 8.67 2.66
N ALA A 63 3.55 8.36 1.69
CA ALA A 63 3.27 8.49 0.27
C ALA A 63 3.66 7.20 -0.46
N ALA A 64 3.10 6.99 -1.65
CA ALA A 64 3.37 5.82 -2.48
C ALA A 64 3.80 6.25 -3.88
N ALA A 65 4.78 5.55 -4.44
CA ALA A 65 5.28 5.68 -5.80
C ALA A 65 6.04 4.40 -6.15
N ASP A 66 6.36 4.19 -7.42
CA ASP A 66 7.27 3.13 -7.86
C ASP A 66 8.69 3.70 -7.87
N PHE A 67 9.49 3.43 -6.84
CA PHE A 67 10.82 4.03 -6.68
C PHE A 67 11.93 3.21 -7.35
N ASP A 68 11.67 1.95 -7.68
CA ASP A 68 12.63 1.04 -8.33
C ASP A 68 12.23 0.59 -9.75
N ASN A 69 11.17 1.18 -10.29
CA ASN A 69 10.65 0.99 -11.65
C ASN A 69 10.29 -0.47 -11.97
N ASP A 70 9.90 -1.26 -10.97
CA ASP A 70 9.50 -2.65 -11.16
C ASP A 70 8.00 -2.82 -11.51
N GLY A 71 7.23 -1.72 -11.48
CA GLY A 71 5.80 -1.66 -11.74
C GLY A 71 4.92 -1.97 -10.52
N VAL A 72 5.52 -2.14 -9.33
CA VAL A 72 4.87 -2.31 -8.04
C VAL A 72 4.98 -1.00 -7.27
N LEU A 73 3.91 -0.61 -6.57
CA LEU A 73 3.99 0.55 -5.70
C LEU A 73 4.77 0.24 -4.43
N ASP A 74 5.75 1.09 -4.18
CA ASP A 74 6.47 1.22 -2.92
C ASP A 74 5.79 2.23 -2.00
N ALA A 75 6.40 2.45 -0.83
CA ALA A 75 5.98 3.50 0.08
C ALA A 75 7.16 4.23 0.72
N VAL A 76 6.98 5.50 1.03
CA VAL A 76 7.88 6.26 1.91
C VAL A 76 7.12 6.71 3.14
N VAL A 77 7.70 6.47 4.32
CA VAL A 77 7.11 6.82 5.62
C VAL A 77 7.94 7.88 6.31
N ALA A 78 7.31 8.99 6.66
CA ALA A 78 7.87 10.02 7.52
C ALA A 78 7.58 9.68 8.99
N ALA A 79 8.62 9.49 9.79
CA ALA A 79 8.52 9.16 11.20
C ALA A 79 9.16 10.24 12.08
N ASN A 80 8.33 10.97 12.83
CA ASN A 80 8.81 12.11 13.60
C ASN A 80 9.46 11.72 14.94
N SER A 81 9.08 10.59 15.54
CA SER A 81 9.68 10.16 16.80
C SER A 81 11.11 9.67 16.63
N THR A 82 11.45 9.09 15.48
CA THR A 82 12.83 8.67 15.16
C THR A 82 13.57 9.68 14.29
N ASN A 83 12.86 10.68 13.73
CA ASN A 83 13.38 11.65 12.76
C ASN A 83 13.88 11.00 11.47
N ASP A 84 13.21 9.95 11.02
CA ASP A 84 13.61 9.20 9.83
C ASP A 84 12.57 9.31 8.71
N LEU A 85 13.04 9.20 7.47
CA LEU A 85 12.24 8.82 6.31
C LEU A 85 12.68 7.43 5.91
N THR A 86 11.72 6.52 5.75
CA THR A 86 12.04 5.14 5.38
C THR A 86 11.26 4.77 4.14
N VAL A 87 11.99 4.35 3.11
CA VAL A 87 11.42 3.75 1.91
C VAL A 87 11.17 2.26 2.18
N LEU A 88 10.06 1.76 1.68
CA LEU A 88 9.56 0.41 1.82
C LEU A 88 9.28 -0.11 0.41
N ILE A 89 10.07 -1.07 -0.06
CA ILE A 89 9.94 -1.65 -1.40
C ILE A 89 8.79 -2.65 -1.43
N GLY A 90 7.87 -2.50 -2.36
CA GLY A 90 6.71 -3.36 -2.54
C GLY A 90 7.10 -4.71 -3.14
N ASN A 91 6.60 -5.80 -2.58
CA ASN A 91 6.87 -7.15 -3.11
C ASN A 91 5.79 -7.65 -4.08
N GLY A 92 4.81 -6.81 -4.44
CA GLY A 92 3.70 -7.13 -5.34
C GLY A 92 2.58 -7.98 -4.73
N ASP A 93 2.76 -8.47 -3.51
CA ASP A 93 1.78 -9.28 -2.76
C ASP A 93 1.10 -8.52 -1.61
N GLY A 94 1.30 -7.20 -1.55
CA GLY A 94 0.82 -6.33 -0.47
C GLY A 94 1.74 -6.30 0.76
N THR A 95 2.88 -7.00 0.73
CA THR A 95 3.96 -6.83 1.70
C THR A 95 5.00 -5.83 1.20
N PHE A 96 5.82 -5.35 2.13
CA PHE A 96 6.96 -4.49 1.83
C PHE A 96 8.23 -5.03 2.48
N THR A 97 9.35 -4.81 1.81
CA THR A 97 10.70 -4.98 2.32
C THR A 97 11.23 -3.62 2.74
N THR A 98 11.74 -3.49 3.97
CA THR A 98 12.31 -2.22 4.43
C THR A 98 13.57 -1.89 3.63
N ALA A 99 13.58 -0.74 2.97
CA ALA A 99 14.76 -0.21 2.30
C ALA A 99 15.64 0.59 3.26
N THR A 100 16.71 1.16 2.71
CA THR A 100 17.62 2.05 3.44
C THR A 100 16.85 3.29 3.95
N PRO A 101 17.04 3.68 5.23
CA PRO A 101 16.52 4.97 5.70
C PRO A 101 17.19 6.09 4.90
N LEU A 102 16.39 7.07 4.48
CA LEU A 102 16.91 8.35 4.02
C LEU A 102 17.26 9.15 5.25
N ASP A 103 18.42 9.82 5.23
CA ASP A 103 18.85 10.74 6.29
C ASP A 103 17.83 11.89 6.41
N ALA A 104 16.76 11.68 7.18
CA ALA A 104 15.80 12.72 7.44
C ALA A 104 16.30 13.59 8.59
N PHE A 105 16.02 14.88 8.45
CA PHE A 105 16.35 15.86 9.46
C PHE A 105 15.19 16.00 10.45
N ALA A 106 15.49 16.57 11.62
CA ALA A 106 14.60 16.68 12.77
C ALA A 106 13.13 16.98 12.42
N LEU A 107 12.24 16.06 12.82
CA LEU A 107 10.78 16.13 12.73
C LEU A 107 10.24 16.28 11.30
N PRO A 108 10.35 15.24 10.45
CA PRO A 108 9.58 15.19 9.21
C PRO A 108 8.09 15.16 9.54
N ILE A 109 7.34 16.10 8.97
CA ILE A 109 5.92 16.26 9.26
C ILE A 109 5.04 15.73 8.13
N ASP A 110 5.46 15.87 6.88
CA ASP A 110 4.66 15.46 5.73
C ASP A 110 5.58 14.99 4.62
N VAL A 111 5.06 14.18 3.70
CA VAL A 111 5.81 13.66 2.56
C VAL A 111 4.94 13.66 1.31
N ALA A 112 5.56 13.98 0.17
CA ALA A 112 4.97 13.93 -1.16
C ALA A 112 5.96 13.25 -2.11
N THR A 113 5.43 12.68 -3.19
CA THR A 113 6.18 12.00 -4.25
C THR A 113 5.73 12.53 -5.61
N GLY A 114 6.63 12.55 -6.60
CA GLY A 114 6.39 13.04 -7.95
C GLY A 114 7.65 12.97 -8.78
N ASP A 115 7.58 13.26 -10.08
CA ASP A 115 8.75 13.38 -10.96
C ASP A 115 9.19 14.85 -11.01
N PHE A 116 10.01 15.29 -10.06
CA PHE A 116 10.27 16.72 -9.84
C PHE A 116 11.34 17.29 -10.78
N ASP A 117 12.20 16.45 -11.34
CA ASP A 117 13.23 16.86 -12.30
C ASP A 117 12.94 16.45 -13.75
N GLY A 118 11.85 15.72 -13.99
CA GLY A 118 11.35 15.35 -15.31
C GLY A 118 12.11 14.19 -15.95
N ASP A 119 12.79 13.37 -15.15
CA ASP A 119 13.59 12.24 -15.63
C ASP A 119 12.79 10.93 -15.74
N GLY A 120 11.55 10.93 -15.26
CA GLY A 120 10.63 9.79 -15.28
C GLY A 120 10.73 8.87 -14.06
N ASN A 121 11.60 9.16 -13.10
CA ASN A 121 11.71 8.43 -11.84
C ASN A 121 10.94 9.13 -10.73
N ALA A 122 10.49 8.35 -9.75
CA ALA A 122 9.81 8.92 -8.59
C ALA A 122 10.79 9.56 -7.59
N ASP A 123 10.54 10.83 -7.28
CA ASP A 123 11.27 11.61 -6.28
C ASP A 123 10.49 11.71 -4.96
N ILE A 124 11.16 12.20 -3.92
CA ILE A 124 10.60 12.39 -2.58
C ILE A 124 10.83 13.82 -2.11
N ALA A 125 9.75 14.46 -1.63
CA ALA A 125 9.80 15.74 -0.93
C ALA A 125 9.21 15.60 0.48
N SER A 126 9.93 16.03 1.52
CA SER A 126 9.49 15.98 2.90
C SER A 126 9.53 17.34 3.58
N ALA A 127 8.45 17.71 4.25
CA ALA A 127 8.40 18.93 5.05
C ALA A 127 9.09 18.74 6.40
N VAL A 128 10.09 19.55 6.68
CA VAL A 128 10.88 19.51 7.93
C VAL A 128 10.56 20.74 8.78
N ALA A 129 9.53 20.62 9.63
CA ALA A 129 8.95 21.76 10.34
C ALA A 129 9.92 22.44 11.31
N ALA A 130 10.72 21.64 12.03
CA ALA A 130 11.64 22.17 13.04
C ALA A 130 12.73 23.07 12.45
N LEU A 131 13.06 22.86 11.17
CA LEU A 131 14.13 23.55 10.47
C LEU A 131 13.61 24.49 9.36
N GLY A 132 12.30 24.47 9.06
CA GLY A 132 11.66 25.38 8.13
C GLY A 132 12.14 25.20 6.69
N PHE A 133 12.25 23.95 6.21
CA PHE A 133 12.61 23.66 4.83
C PHE A 133 11.86 22.43 4.29
N VAL A 134 11.86 22.27 2.97
CA VAL A 134 11.50 21.01 2.29
C VAL A 134 12.79 20.27 1.92
N ALA A 135 12.89 19.03 2.37
CA ALA A 135 13.94 18.09 2.04
C ALA A 135 13.57 17.36 0.75
N VAL A 136 14.38 17.44 -0.31
CA VAL A 136 14.11 16.76 -1.58
C VAL A 136 15.19 15.73 -1.87
N TRP A 137 14.77 14.55 -2.32
CA TRP A 137 15.64 13.48 -2.81
C TRP A 137 15.18 13.09 -4.20
N LEU A 138 16.07 13.23 -5.18
CA LEU A 138 15.83 12.80 -6.55
C LEU A 138 16.07 11.29 -6.65
N GLY A 139 15.15 10.56 -7.24
CA GLY A 139 15.20 9.11 -7.43
C GLY A 139 16.14 8.73 -8.57
N ASN A 140 16.82 7.60 -8.45
CA ASN A 140 17.60 7.03 -9.55
C ASN A 140 16.83 5.95 -10.31
N GLY A 141 15.61 5.63 -9.88
CA GLY A 141 14.77 4.61 -10.50
C GLY A 141 15.18 3.16 -10.22
N ASP A 142 16.03 2.94 -9.21
CA ASP A 142 16.49 1.62 -8.75
C ASP A 142 16.29 1.43 -7.23
N GLY A 143 15.42 2.24 -6.64
CA GLY A 143 15.18 2.31 -5.19
C GLY A 143 16.26 3.10 -4.42
N SER A 144 17.29 3.61 -5.10
CA SER A 144 18.27 4.54 -4.52
C SER A 144 17.94 6.00 -4.85
N PHE A 145 18.48 6.90 -4.03
CA PHE A 145 18.22 8.33 -4.11
C PHE A 145 19.51 9.13 -4.08
N GLN A 146 19.49 10.27 -4.77
CA GLN A 146 20.58 11.24 -4.74
C GLN A 146 20.70 11.92 -3.38
N THR A 147 21.79 12.68 -3.19
CA THR A 147 21.97 13.50 -1.99
C THR A 147 20.85 14.52 -1.85
N LEU A 148 20.43 14.77 -0.60
CA LEU A 148 19.42 15.77 -0.25
C LEU A 148 19.67 17.15 -0.88
N ILE A 149 18.62 17.70 -1.46
CA ILE A 149 18.52 19.07 -1.95
C ILE A 149 17.50 19.84 -1.09
N PRO A 150 17.91 20.85 -0.30
CA PRO A 150 17.00 21.58 0.57
C PRO A 150 16.35 22.80 -0.11
N ILE A 151 15.05 22.99 0.09
CA ILE A 151 14.31 24.23 -0.20
C ILE A 151 14.15 25.01 1.10
N THR A 152 15.01 25.99 1.32
CA THR A 152 15.11 26.72 2.60
C THR A 152 14.24 27.97 2.66
N GLY A 153 14.10 28.56 3.85
CA GLY A 153 13.37 29.82 4.05
C GLY A 153 11.86 29.64 4.27
N LEU A 154 11.40 28.43 4.57
CA LEU A 154 9.99 28.07 4.73
C LEU A 154 9.61 27.99 6.21
N SER A 155 9.88 29.06 6.95
CA SER A 155 9.50 29.14 8.37
C SER A 155 7.98 29.00 8.51
N GLY A 156 7.52 28.05 9.31
CA GLY A 156 6.09 27.78 9.47
C GLY A 156 5.50 26.86 8.41
N ILE A 157 6.31 26.07 7.70
CA ILE A 157 5.81 25.02 6.79
C ILE A 157 4.86 24.04 7.50
N VAL A 158 3.78 23.66 6.82
CA VAL A 158 2.72 22.79 7.36
C VAL A 158 2.52 21.51 6.55
N THR A 159 2.50 21.60 5.22
CA THR A 159 2.30 20.44 4.33
C THR A 159 3.06 20.65 3.03
N VAL A 160 3.41 19.52 2.39
CA VAL A 160 3.90 19.44 1.02
C VAL A 160 3.01 18.54 0.19
N LYS A 161 2.73 18.94 -1.04
CA LYS A 161 2.04 18.17 -2.08
C LYS A 161 2.79 18.34 -3.38
N SER A 162 2.43 17.55 -4.38
CA SER A 162 3.09 17.53 -5.68
C SER A 162 2.07 17.53 -6.80
N GLY A 163 2.54 17.97 -7.96
CA GLY A 163 1.84 17.87 -9.23
C GLY A 163 2.33 18.93 -10.21
N ASP A 164 2.29 18.64 -11.49
CA ASP A 164 2.55 19.61 -12.55
C ASP A 164 1.52 20.77 -12.51
N VAL A 165 1.89 21.90 -11.89
CA VAL A 165 0.99 23.07 -11.77
C VAL A 165 1.20 24.12 -12.86
N ASP A 166 2.15 23.90 -13.77
CA ASP A 166 2.53 24.88 -14.79
C ASP A 166 2.50 24.37 -16.23
N GLY A 167 2.33 23.06 -16.39
CA GLY A 167 2.20 22.36 -17.66
C GLY A 167 3.53 22.07 -18.34
N ASP A 168 4.67 22.09 -17.64
CA ASP A 168 5.98 21.81 -18.23
C ASP A 168 6.32 20.30 -18.31
N GLY A 169 5.50 19.47 -17.66
CA GLY A 169 5.60 18.02 -17.66
C GLY A 169 6.41 17.42 -16.52
N ALA A 170 7.08 18.24 -15.70
CA ALA A 170 7.63 17.82 -14.41
C ALA A 170 6.66 18.20 -13.28
N ASP A 171 6.61 17.40 -12.23
CA ASP A 171 5.81 17.72 -11.05
C ASP A 171 6.44 18.86 -10.24
N ASP A 172 5.63 19.86 -9.90
CA ASP A 172 6.04 20.92 -8.99
C ASP A 172 5.84 20.49 -7.53
N ILE A 173 6.72 20.95 -6.65
CA ILE A 173 6.54 20.82 -5.19
C ILE A 173 5.69 22.00 -4.70
N VAL A 174 4.54 21.72 -4.09
CA VAL A 174 3.63 22.71 -3.53
C VAL A 174 3.65 22.65 -2.00
N ALA A 175 4.10 23.73 -1.34
CA ALA A 175 4.15 23.84 0.11
C ALA A 175 3.14 24.86 0.63
N SER A 176 2.49 24.56 1.76
CA SER A 176 1.77 25.57 2.53
C SER A 176 2.62 26.06 3.70
N VAL A 177 2.72 27.37 3.87
CA VAL A 177 3.55 28.02 4.89
C VAL A 177 2.72 29.02 5.67
N VAL A 178 2.89 29.07 6.99
CA VAL A 178 2.24 30.07 7.85
C VAL A 178 3.16 31.28 8.01
N VAL A 179 2.77 32.42 7.42
CA VAL A 179 3.54 33.66 7.44
C VAL A 179 2.64 34.81 7.90
N GLY A 180 3.09 35.63 8.85
CA GLY A 180 2.38 36.84 9.27
C GLY A 180 0.94 36.65 9.79
N GLY A 181 0.56 35.44 10.20
CA GLY A 181 -0.79 35.10 10.65
C GLY A 181 -1.74 34.56 9.57
N GLY A 182 -1.26 34.41 8.33
CA GLY A 182 -1.99 33.77 7.21
C GLY A 182 -1.30 32.49 6.72
N VAL A 183 -1.97 31.77 5.82
CA VAL A 183 -1.40 30.63 5.09
C VAL A 183 -1.08 31.09 3.66
N GLU A 184 0.16 30.90 3.24
CA GLU A 184 0.62 31.07 1.86
C GLU A 184 0.81 29.70 1.22
N VAL A 185 0.57 29.61 -0.08
CA VAL A 185 0.86 28.43 -0.90
C VAL A 185 1.95 28.80 -1.89
N LEU A 186 3.06 28.06 -1.85
CA LEU A 186 4.24 28.28 -2.67
C LEU A 186 4.47 27.04 -3.53
N ALA A 187 4.72 27.22 -4.82
CA ALA A 187 5.12 26.14 -5.72
C ALA A 187 6.60 26.30 -6.09
N PHE A 188 7.32 25.19 -6.18
CA PHE A 188 8.76 25.14 -6.45
C PHE A 188 9.04 24.18 -7.59
N ARG A 189 9.86 24.64 -8.53
CA ARG A 189 10.25 23.89 -9.73
C ARG A 189 11.72 23.59 -9.70
N TRP A 190 12.12 22.49 -10.32
CA TRP A 190 13.53 22.22 -10.57
C TRP A 190 14.13 23.24 -11.53
N ASN A 191 15.35 23.70 -11.24
CA ASN A 191 16.07 24.65 -12.10
C ASN A 191 16.83 23.99 -13.25
N GLY A 192 16.69 22.67 -13.42
CA GLY A 192 17.40 21.87 -14.42
C GLY A 192 18.82 21.47 -14.06
N SER A 193 19.29 21.70 -12.83
CA SER A 193 20.68 21.38 -12.47
C SER A 193 20.96 21.02 -11.01
N SER A 194 20.53 21.83 -10.04
CA SER A 194 20.98 21.66 -8.66
C SER A 194 20.07 22.23 -7.58
N ALA A 195 18.97 22.89 -7.93
CA ALA A 195 18.13 23.57 -6.94
C ALA A 195 16.69 23.72 -7.41
N PHE A 196 15.80 23.90 -6.43
CA PHE A 196 14.42 24.28 -6.66
C PHE A 196 14.23 25.79 -6.51
N GLN A 197 13.40 26.38 -7.36
CA GLN A 197 13.09 27.81 -7.36
C GLN A 197 11.59 28.00 -7.22
N SER A 198 11.17 29.03 -6.47
CA SER A 198 9.76 29.37 -6.38
C SER A 198 9.27 29.82 -7.76
N SER A 199 8.16 29.27 -8.22
CA SER A 199 7.48 29.72 -9.44
C SER A 199 6.91 31.15 -9.30
N GLY A 200 6.84 31.65 -8.07
CA GLY A 200 6.54 33.05 -7.75
C GLY A 200 7.77 33.95 -7.80
N GLY A 201 8.10 34.48 -8.98
CA GLY A 201 8.74 35.78 -9.03
C GLY A 201 7.79 36.82 -8.46
N LEU A 202 7.93 37.17 -7.18
CA LEU A 202 7.50 38.47 -6.68
C LEU A 202 8.76 39.24 -6.26
N ALA A 203 9.40 39.80 -7.28
CA ALA A 203 9.99 41.10 -7.10
C ALA A 203 8.85 42.09 -6.79
N SER A 204 8.77 42.52 -5.52
CA SER A 204 8.56 43.92 -5.15
C SER A 204 8.84 44.10 -3.67
#